data_AF-A0A382GYB8-F1
#
_entry.id   AF-A0A382GYB8-F1
#
_cell.length_a   1.000
_cell.length_b   1.000
_cell.length_c   1.000
_cell.angle_alpha   90.00
_cell.angle_beta   90.00
_cell.angle_gamma   90.00
#
_symmetry.space_group_name_H-M   'P 1'
#
loop_
_entity.id
_entity.type
_entity.pdbx_description
1 polymer ?
#
loop_
_entity_poly.entity_id
_entity_poly.type
_entity_poly.pdbx_seq_one_letter_code
_entity_poly.pdbx_strand_id
1 'polypeptide(L)'
;GTLILSSDSKVLYTTSNQSTMDGLTYSNVEHDGGTLSQGGAFTVDIFTNTSGNFVASEDITASGIVWTAGSVNGTPSQSWDIGEDGLDINGGIFVATSDTFTVAGDWDIFLPGAGTFISGTGTVIFDGTAPQSITSADQEFYSIQNSNTTAPVSIEDKFKINASGTLTIDENATFATAGNEFNDNDGTITNNGTFQIHGDETFSTGNLSIPGFTEVIDPAGCTITTDIGGLEDVEFNSSGQTFSLNEDIDYITGDITIAVNTTFNMGAFDLTLADRKTMTNEGIWSVPSSGSQFTCSGNATFLGEDMIFSKFYAVSANTDTIIFKGTNAYTISDSLTLGGIDGGELLITSDEPLFRATAIINNTGDTQSIDYAKVYDVNGTEDHHIAATNSWSLGGTTNYWDFGAMLYTFTGTGIWDDPSNWEQDRVPAETDNIQVLSGASLIINGNKTINNIDIEGILDIGGDTLIVNGNSDVSDSIHVGT
;
A
#
# COMPACT_ATOMS: atom_id res chain seq x y z
N GLY A 1 -17.34 -33.99 -54.58
CA GLY A 1 -16.38 -34.70 -53.72
C GLY A 1 -16.04 -33.79 -52.57
N THR A 2 -15.76 -34.34 -51.39
CA THR A 2 -15.33 -33.56 -50.23
C THR A 2 -13.81 -33.50 -50.22
N LEU A 3 -13.23 -32.30 -50.13
CA LEU A 3 -11.80 -32.11 -49.89
C LEU A 3 -11.61 -31.88 -48.39
N ILE A 4 -10.78 -32.69 -47.75
CA ILE A 4 -10.36 -32.50 -46.35
C ILE A 4 -8.87 -32.19 -46.40
N LEU A 5 -8.47 -31.02 -45.92
CA LEU A 5 -7.08 -30.61 -45.84
C LEU A 5 -6.40 -31.29 -44.65
N SER A 6 -5.11 -31.57 -44.76
CA SER A 6 -4.31 -32.05 -43.63
C SER A 6 -4.05 -30.89 -42.66
N SER A 7 -3.86 -31.22 -41.38
CA SER A 7 -3.44 -30.30 -40.32
C SER A 7 -2.13 -29.57 -40.58
N ASP A 8 -1.35 -29.99 -41.58
CA ASP A 8 -0.06 -29.36 -41.93
C ASP A 8 -0.19 -28.51 -43.22
N SER A 9 -1.41 -28.37 -43.74
CA SER A 9 -1.64 -27.71 -45.03
C SER A 9 -1.69 -26.20 -44.86
N LYS A 10 -1.03 -25.49 -45.78
CA LYS A 10 -1.11 -24.03 -45.91
C LYS A 10 -2.06 -23.66 -47.06
N VAL A 11 -3.06 -22.84 -46.76
CA VAL A 11 -3.96 -22.24 -47.76
C VAL A 11 -3.45 -20.84 -48.08
N LEU A 12 -3.24 -20.58 -49.37
CA LEU A 12 -2.65 -19.34 -49.86
C LEU A 12 -3.65 -18.55 -50.71
N TYR A 13 -3.94 -17.33 -50.31
CA TYR A 13 -4.77 -16.36 -51.02
C TYR A 13 -3.87 -15.29 -51.66
N THR A 14 -3.63 -15.36 -52.97
CA THR A 14 -2.63 -14.51 -53.68
C THR A 14 -3.22 -13.58 -54.75
N THR A 15 -4.54 -13.61 -54.97
CA THR A 15 -5.16 -12.88 -56.09
C THR A 15 -6.40 -12.12 -55.66
N SER A 16 -6.68 -11.00 -56.34
CA SER A 16 -7.88 -10.19 -56.14
C SER A 16 -9.20 -10.91 -56.46
N ASN A 17 -9.16 -12.12 -57.02
CA ASN A 17 -10.34 -12.88 -57.41
C ASN A 17 -10.86 -13.82 -56.31
N GLN A 18 -10.08 -14.04 -55.25
CA GLN A 18 -10.47 -14.84 -54.10
C GLN A 18 -10.78 -13.89 -52.94
N SER A 19 -11.96 -13.29 -52.99
CA SER A 19 -12.31 -12.20 -52.08
C SER A 19 -12.89 -12.66 -50.75
N THR A 20 -13.23 -13.94 -50.58
CA THR A 20 -13.98 -14.42 -49.41
C THR A 20 -13.49 -15.80 -48.95
N MET A 21 -13.22 -15.93 -47.66
CA MET A 21 -12.97 -17.19 -46.97
C MET A 21 -14.30 -17.76 -46.50
N ASP A 22 -14.75 -18.87 -47.09
CA ASP A 22 -15.92 -19.58 -46.60
C ASP A 22 -15.56 -20.33 -45.31
N GLY A 23 -16.42 -20.24 -44.29
CA GLY A 23 -16.17 -20.72 -42.91
C GLY A 23 -15.81 -22.19 -42.83
N LEU A 24 -14.50 -22.47 -42.80
CA LEU A 24 -13.91 -23.79 -42.65
C LEU A 24 -12.76 -23.69 -41.64
N THR A 25 -12.51 -24.79 -40.93
CA THR A 25 -11.29 -24.96 -40.15
C THR A 25 -10.13 -25.17 -41.10
N TYR A 26 -9.21 -24.21 -41.18
CA TYR A 26 -7.95 -24.37 -41.90
C TYR A 26 -6.83 -24.65 -40.89
N SER A 27 -5.70 -25.17 -41.36
CA SER A 27 -4.48 -25.18 -40.55
C SER A 27 -3.84 -23.79 -40.70
N ASN A 28 -2.94 -23.61 -41.66
CA ASN A 28 -2.28 -22.33 -41.86
C ASN A 28 -2.92 -21.56 -43.01
N VAL A 29 -3.15 -20.27 -42.83
CA VAL A 29 -3.67 -19.38 -43.88
C VAL A 29 -2.69 -18.25 -44.10
N GLU A 30 -2.32 -18.03 -45.36
CA GLU A 30 -1.54 -16.86 -45.78
C GLU A 30 -2.34 -16.04 -46.79
N HIS A 31 -2.48 -14.76 -46.50
CA HIS A 31 -3.07 -13.76 -47.39
C HIS A 31 -1.95 -12.86 -47.94
N ASP A 32 -1.77 -12.95 -49.26
CA ASP A 32 -0.75 -12.24 -50.02
C ASP A 32 -1.36 -11.48 -51.20
N GLY A 33 -2.30 -10.57 -50.89
CA GLY A 33 -2.72 -9.54 -51.81
C GLY A 33 -4.22 -9.52 -52.14
N GLY A 34 -4.69 -8.36 -52.59
CA GLY A 34 -6.11 -8.12 -52.86
C GLY A 34 -6.88 -7.71 -51.62
N THR A 35 -8.19 -7.99 -51.61
CA THR A 35 -9.05 -7.81 -50.44
C THR A 35 -9.64 -9.17 -50.09
N LEU A 36 -9.39 -9.65 -48.87
CA LEU A 36 -9.92 -10.89 -48.32
C LEU A 36 -11.01 -10.58 -47.28
N SER A 37 -12.17 -11.21 -47.39
CA SER A 37 -13.30 -11.06 -46.46
C SER A 37 -13.69 -12.40 -45.83
N GLN A 38 -14.44 -12.38 -44.74
CA GLN A 38 -15.00 -13.58 -44.14
C GLN A 38 -16.40 -13.87 -44.69
N GLY A 39 -16.68 -15.14 -44.99
CA GLY A 39 -18.02 -15.66 -45.31
C GLY A 39 -18.68 -16.37 -44.12
N GLY A 40 -18.01 -16.40 -42.96
CA GLY A 40 -18.44 -16.98 -41.70
C GLY A 40 -17.27 -16.99 -40.70
N ALA A 41 -17.51 -17.54 -39.49
CA ALA A 41 -16.48 -17.70 -38.47
C ALA A 41 -15.24 -18.42 -39.00
N PHE A 42 -14.06 -17.96 -38.56
CA PHE A 42 -12.77 -18.34 -39.10
C PHE A 42 -11.92 -19.01 -38.01
N THR A 43 -11.68 -20.31 -38.13
CA THR A 43 -10.84 -21.06 -37.19
C THR A 43 -9.59 -21.57 -37.90
N VAL A 44 -8.42 -21.18 -37.42
CA VAL A 44 -7.12 -21.54 -38.01
C VAL A 44 -6.07 -21.86 -36.96
N ASP A 45 -4.95 -22.41 -37.40
CA ASP A 45 -3.71 -22.50 -36.62
C ASP A 45 -3.02 -21.12 -36.67
N ILE A 46 -2.26 -20.82 -37.73
CA ILE A 46 -1.69 -19.48 -37.95
C ILE A 46 -2.40 -18.74 -39.08
N PHE A 47 -2.77 -17.48 -38.84
CA PHE A 47 -3.16 -16.53 -39.90
C PHE A 47 -2.03 -15.53 -40.18
N THR A 48 -1.45 -15.59 -41.38
CA THR A 48 -0.43 -14.65 -41.83
C THR A 48 -0.96 -13.71 -42.89
N ASN A 49 -0.86 -12.39 -42.67
CA ASN A 49 -1.16 -11.38 -43.69
C ASN A 49 0.15 -10.76 -44.20
N THR A 50 0.57 -11.17 -45.39
CA THR A 50 1.79 -10.67 -46.06
C THR A 50 1.52 -9.44 -46.92
N SER A 51 0.32 -9.31 -47.48
CA SER A 51 -0.12 -8.13 -48.22
C SER A 51 -1.64 -8.12 -48.44
N GLY A 52 -2.18 -6.98 -48.88
CA GLY A 52 -3.62 -6.84 -49.14
C GLY A 52 -4.46 -6.50 -47.90
N ASN A 53 -5.72 -6.14 -48.13
CA ASN A 53 -6.63 -5.72 -47.06
C ASN A 53 -7.47 -6.89 -46.55
N PHE A 54 -7.67 -7.00 -45.25
CA PHE A 54 -8.57 -7.98 -44.64
C PHE A 54 -9.84 -7.30 -44.13
N VAL A 55 -11.01 -7.75 -44.56
CA VAL A 55 -12.31 -7.26 -44.10
C VAL A 55 -12.82 -8.27 -43.08
N ALA A 56 -12.58 -7.97 -41.81
CA ALA A 56 -13.08 -8.78 -40.72
C ALA A 56 -14.53 -8.41 -40.38
N SER A 57 -15.42 -9.40 -40.40
CA SER A 57 -16.85 -9.24 -40.12
C SER A 57 -17.43 -10.38 -39.26
N GLU A 58 -16.62 -11.38 -38.92
CA GLU A 58 -17.00 -12.61 -38.24
C GLU A 58 -15.97 -12.96 -37.16
N ASP A 59 -16.31 -13.90 -36.27
CA ASP A 59 -15.42 -14.39 -35.22
C ASP A 59 -14.12 -14.98 -35.79
N ILE A 60 -13.02 -14.83 -35.06
CA ILE A 60 -11.72 -15.42 -35.39
C ILE A 60 -11.24 -16.24 -34.21
N THR A 61 -10.82 -17.48 -34.49
CA THR A 61 -10.07 -18.31 -33.54
C THR A 61 -8.78 -18.72 -34.24
N ALA A 62 -7.62 -18.38 -33.68
CA ALA A 62 -6.32 -18.74 -34.23
C ALA A 62 -5.38 -19.20 -33.11
N SER A 63 -4.45 -20.12 -33.36
CA SER A 63 -3.30 -20.32 -32.45
C SER A 63 -2.43 -19.05 -32.41
N GLY A 64 -2.28 -18.37 -33.54
CA GLY A 64 -1.58 -17.09 -33.63
C GLY A 64 -1.88 -16.29 -34.90
N ILE A 65 -1.57 -15.00 -34.87
CA ILE A 65 -1.69 -14.08 -36.01
C ILE A 65 -0.35 -13.40 -36.30
N VAL A 66 0.03 -13.36 -37.57
CA VAL A 66 1.21 -12.64 -38.04
C VAL A 66 0.81 -11.62 -39.09
N TRP A 67 0.91 -10.34 -38.76
CA TRP A 67 0.50 -9.22 -39.59
C TRP A 67 1.69 -8.41 -40.08
N THR A 68 2.04 -8.50 -41.36
CA THR A 68 3.28 -7.88 -41.89
C THR A 68 3.04 -6.71 -42.86
N ALA A 69 1.89 -6.65 -43.52
CA ALA A 69 1.51 -5.51 -44.36
C ALA A 69 -0.01 -5.45 -44.58
N GLY A 70 -0.49 -4.46 -45.33
CA GLY A 70 -1.91 -4.30 -45.62
C GLY A 70 -2.70 -3.63 -44.49
N SER A 71 -4.02 -3.68 -44.56
CA SER A 71 -4.91 -3.10 -43.53
C SER A 71 -6.02 -4.06 -43.15
N VAL A 72 -6.31 -4.18 -41.86
CA VAL A 72 -7.65 -4.58 -41.42
C VAL A 72 -8.58 -3.42 -41.78
N ASN A 73 -9.61 -3.70 -42.59
CA ASN A 73 -10.56 -2.72 -43.09
C ASN A 73 -11.89 -2.82 -42.34
N GLY A 74 -12.47 -1.66 -42.04
CA GLY A 74 -13.74 -1.55 -41.34
C GLY A 74 -13.54 -1.37 -39.84
N THR A 75 -14.58 -1.70 -39.08
CA THR A 75 -14.62 -1.68 -37.61
C THR A 75 -15.02 -3.07 -37.15
N PRO A 76 -14.05 -4.00 -37.00
CA PRO A 76 -14.37 -5.35 -36.55
C PRO A 76 -15.09 -5.26 -35.20
N SER A 77 -16.13 -6.07 -35.02
CA SER A 77 -17.01 -6.01 -33.85
C SER A 77 -17.40 -7.38 -33.32
N GLN A 78 -16.63 -8.40 -33.68
CA GLN A 78 -16.86 -9.80 -33.35
C GLN A 78 -15.71 -10.30 -32.49
N SER A 79 -15.94 -11.39 -31.76
CA SER A 79 -14.96 -11.89 -30.79
C SER A 79 -13.78 -12.57 -31.48
N TRP A 80 -12.57 -12.22 -31.06
CA TRP A 80 -11.33 -12.81 -31.56
C TRP A 80 -10.60 -13.54 -30.43
N ASP A 81 -10.19 -14.78 -30.68
CA ASP A 81 -9.58 -15.67 -29.70
C ASP A 81 -8.25 -16.21 -30.23
N ILE A 82 -7.15 -15.73 -29.67
CA ILE A 82 -5.78 -15.99 -30.13
C ILE A 82 -5.05 -16.85 -29.11
N GLY A 83 -4.49 -17.97 -29.55
CA GLY A 83 -3.80 -18.94 -28.72
C GLY A 83 -2.38 -18.54 -28.32
N GLU A 84 -1.63 -19.56 -27.90
CA GLU A 84 -0.29 -19.44 -27.32
C GLU A 84 0.78 -18.91 -28.29
N ASP A 85 0.53 -18.95 -29.61
CA ASP A 85 1.47 -18.37 -30.59
C ASP A 85 1.32 -16.84 -30.71
N GLY A 86 0.30 -16.24 -30.08
CA GLY A 86 0.21 -14.79 -29.88
C GLY A 86 -0.09 -13.98 -31.14
N LEU A 87 0.23 -12.68 -31.07
CA LEU A 87 0.00 -11.70 -32.11
C LEU A 87 1.28 -10.94 -32.46
N ASP A 88 1.76 -11.11 -33.69
CA ASP A 88 2.88 -10.36 -34.26
C ASP A 88 2.38 -9.28 -35.24
N ILE A 89 2.67 -8.00 -34.97
CA ILE A 89 2.38 -6.86 -35.86
C ILE A 89 3.69 -6.28 -36.39
N ASN A 90 4.18 -6.89 -37.47
CA ASN A 90 5.44 -6.58 -38.15
C ASN A 90 5.31 -5.54 -39.28
N GLY A 91 4.11 -4.96 -39.51
CA GLY A 91 3.90 -3.88 -40.48
C GLY A 91 2.42 -3.67 -40.82
N GLY A 92 2.11 -2.75 -41.74
CA GLY A 92 0.73 -2.46 -42.15
C GLY A 92 -0.12 -1.76 -41.07
N ILE A 93 -1.45 -1.92 -41.14
CA ILE A 93 -2.42 -1.42 -40.16
C ILE A 93 -3.23 -2.60 -39.62
N PHE A 94 -3.17 -2.83 -38.32
CA PHE A 94 -3.96 -3.82 -37.61
C PHE A 94 -5.00 -3.10 -36.76
N VAL A 95 -6.28 -3.45 -36.93
CA VAL A 95 -7.40 -2.86 -36.18
C VAL A 95 -7.96 -3.93 -35.28
N ALA A 96 -7.88 -3.73 -33.95
CA ALA A 96 -8.52 -4.63 -33.00
C ALA A 96 -10.04 -4.53 -33.07
N THR A 97 -10.71 -5.61 -32.69
CA THR A 97 -12.16 -5.65 -32.59
C THR A 97 -12.69 -4.74 -31.47
N SER A 98 -13.92 -4.25 -31.64
CA SER A 98 -14.66 -3.53 -30.59
C SER A 98 -15.35 -4.46 -29.59
N ASP A 99 -15.37 -5.76 -29.85
CA ASP A 99 -15.81 -6.80 -28.91
C ASP A 99 -14.58 -7.34 -28.14
N THR A 100 -14.69 -8.54 -27.57
CA THR A 100 -13.61 -9.20 -26.82
C THR A 100 -12.49 -9.68 -27.75
N PHE A 101 -11.24 -9.40 -27.38
CA PHE A 101 -10.04 -9.96 -28.00
C PHE A 101 -9.24 -10.71 -26.93
N THR A 102 -9.28 -12.05 -26.92
CA THR A 102 -8.43 -12.87 -26.03
C THR A 102 -7.11 -13.22 -26.70
N VAL A 103 -6.03 -13.23 -25.90
CA VAL A 103 -4.70 -13.65 -26.34
C VAL A 103 -4.01 -14.44 -25.23
N ALA A 104 -3.66 -15.70 -25.54
CA ALA A 104 -2.97 -16.60 -24.61
C ALA A 104 -1.44 -16.58 -24.77
N GLY A 105 -0.94 -16.03 -25.88
CA GLY A 105 0.49 -15.81 -26.17
C GLY A 105 0.94 -14.36 -26.00
N ASP A 106 2.09 -14.04 -26.58
CA ASP A 106 2.67 -12.69 -26.54
C ASP A 106 1.94 -11.70 -27.47
N TRP A 107 2.05 -10.40 -27.17
CA TRP A 107 1.61 -9.31 -28.04
C TRP A 107 2.82 -8.51 -28.49
N ASP A 108 3.20 -8.63 -29.76
CA ASP A 108 4.44 -8.07 -30.27
C ASP A 108 4.26 -7.11 -31.44
N ILE A 109 4.64 -5.85 -31.23
CA ILE A 109 4.76 -4.84 -32.29
C ILE A 109 6.24 -4.51 -32.50
N PHE A 110 6.88 -5.15 -33.49
CA PHE A 110 8.33 -5.13 -33.61
C PHE A 110 8.90 -3.88 -34.32
N LEU A 111 10.00 -3.30 -33.81
CA LEU A 111 10.76 -2.22 -34.44
C LEU A 111 12.13 -2.71 -34.97
N PRO A 112 12.68 -2.12 -36.07
CA PRO A 112 12.10 -1.13 -36.97
C PRO A 112 11.19 -1.78 -38.01
N GLY A 113 9.99 -1.22 -38.22
CA GLY A 113 8.99 -1.79 -39.13
C GLY A 113 7.59 -1.92 -38.54
N ALA A 114 7.41 -1.56 -37.26
CA ALA A 114 6.16 -1.63 -36.52
C ALA A 114 4.94 -1.28 -37.39
N GLY A 115 3.98 -2.20 -37.43
CA GLY A 115 2.67 -1.89 -37.97
C GLY A 115 1.97 -0.86 -37.09
N THR A 116 1.02 -0.15 -37.68
CA THR A 116 0.11 0.72 -36.94
C THR A 116 -0.96 -0.16 -36.29
N PHE A 117 -0.98 -0.17 -34.97
CA PHE A 117 -2.06 -0.70 -34.18
C PHE A 117 -3.12 0.39 -33.98
N ILE A 118 -4.36 0.06 -34.31
CA ILE A 118 -5.53 0.89 -34.01
C ILE A 118 -6.36 0.07 -33.03
N SER A 119 -6.40 0.53 -31.78
CA SER A 119 -7.27 -0.05 -30.77
C SER A 119 -8.74 0.05 -31.21
N GLY A 120 -9.50 -1.04 -31.06
CA GLY A 120 -10.95 -0.97 -31.05
C GLY A 120 -11.45 -0.26 -29.78
N THR A 121 -12.76 -0.31 -29.53
CA THR A 121 -13.33 0.11 -28.23
C THR A 121 -13.56 -1.07 -27.28
N GLY A 122 -13.09 -2.26 -27.66
CA GLY A 122 -13.19 -3.48 -26.87
C GLY A 122 -12.04 -3.63 -25.87
N THR A 123 -12.00 -4.78 -25.22
CA THR A 123 -10.97 -5.14 -24.25
C THR A 123 -10.07 -6.21 -24.84
N VAL A 124 -8.75 -5.99 -24.76
CA VAL A 124 -7.75 -7.04 -24.98
C VAL A 124 -7.54 -7.79 -23.66
N ILE A 125 -7.78 -9.09 -23.65
CA ILE A 125 -7.69 -9.95 -22.47
C ILE A 125 -6.49 -10.89 -22.64
N PHE A 126 -5.52 -10.78 -21.74
CA PHE A 126 -4.41 -11.74 -21.65
C PHE A 126 -4.83 -12.89 -20.74
N ASP A 127 -5.06 -14.08 -21.31
CA ASP A 127 -5.65 -15.24 -20.63
C ASP A 127 -4.79 -16.51 -20.73
N GLY A 128 -3.49 -16.32 -20.99
CA GLY A 128 -2.53 -17.40 -21.13
C GLY A 128 -2.27 -18.17 -19.84
N THR A 129 -1.43 -19.20 -19.96
CA THR A 129 -0.96 -20.01 -18.81
C THR A 129 0.56 -20.00 -18.61
N ALA A 130 1.29 -19.41 -19.54
CA ALA A 130 2.72 -19.13 -19.47
C ALA A 130 2.93 -17.62 -19.26
N PRO A 131 4.15 -17.16 -18.91
CA PRO A 131 4.44 -15.73 -18.93
C PRO A 131 4.10 -15.14 -20.30
N GLN A 132 3.46 -13.98 -20.32
CA GLN A 132 3.14 -13.24 -21.55
C GLN A 132 3.83 -11.88 -21.52
N SER A 133 4.19 -11.40 -22.70
CA SER A 133 4.85 -10.11 -22.91
C SER A 133 4.02 -9.18 -23.79
N ILE A 134 4.17 -7.88 -23.58
CA ILE A 134 3.55 -6.82 -24.38
C ILE A 134 4.63 -5.88 -24.89
N THR A 135 4.91 -5.94 -26.19
CA THR A 135 5.67 -4.93 -26.93
C THR A 135 4.70 -4.06 -27.74
N SER A 136 4.44 -2.83 -27.31
CA SER A 136 3.41 -1.95 -27.88
C SER A 136 3.92 -0.98 -28.96
N ALA A 137 5.24 -0.79 -29.06
CA ALA A 137 5.89 0.24 -29.85
C ALA A 137 5.35 1.66 -29.59
N ASP A 138 5.08 1.99 -28.32
CA ASP A 138 4.46 3.25 -27.89
C ASP A 138 3.08 3.49 -28.53
N GLN A 139 2.33 2.41 -28.81
CA GLN A 139 0.94 2.50 -29.29
C GLN A 139 -0.04 2.21 -28.16
N GLU A 140 -1.16 2.91 -28.19
CA GLU A 140 -2.13 2.93 -27.09
C GLU A 140 -3.13 1.79 -27.20
N PHE A 141 -3.43 1.14 -26.08
CA PHE A 141 -4.55 0.22 -25.95
C PHE A 141 -5.79 0.95 -25.43
N TYR A 142 -6.97 0.55 -25.91
CA TYR A 142 -8.21 1.10 -25.37
C TYR A 142 -8.49 0.56 -23.97
N SER A 143 -8.67 -0.76 -23.81
CA SER A 143 -8.79 -1.40 -22.49
C SER A 143 -8.03 -2.72 -22.49
N ILE A 144 -7.42 -3.05 -21.36
CA ILE A 144 -6.72 -4.33 -21.14
C ILE A 144 -7.27 -5.01 -19.89
N GLN A 145 -7.40 -6.33 -19.95
CA GLN A 145 -7.59 -7.18 -18.79
C GLN A 145 -6.46 -8.21 -18.71
N ASN A 146 -5.81 -8.30 -17.57
CA ASN A 146 -4.92 -9.40 -17.25
C ASN A 146 -5.70 -10.47 -16.46
N SER A 147 -5.98 -11.59 -17.12
CA SER A 147 -6.64 -12.78 -16.54
C SER A 147 -5.69 -13.97 -16.38
N ASN A 148 -4.40 -13.79 -16.67
CA ASN A 148 -3.39 -14.83 -16.47
C ASN A 148 -3.03 -14.90 -14.99
N THR A 149 -3.62 -15.88 -14.31
CA THR A 149 -3.44 -16.12 -12.87
C THR A 149 -2.34 -17.12 -12.55
N THR A 150 -1.62 -17.59 -13.59
CA THR A 150 -0.60 -18.64 -13.44
C THR A 150 0.82 -18.12 -13.65
N ALA A 151 0.95 -17.01 -14.38
CA ALA A 151 2.22 -16.36 -14.65
C ALA A 151 2.00 -14.85 -14.90
N PRO A 152 3.05 -14.02 -14.77
CA PRO A 152 2.93 -12.58 -15.02
C PRO A 152 2.65 -12.26 -16.49
N VAL A 153 1.91 -11.18 -16.71
CA VAL A 153 1.89 -10.42 -17.97
C VAL A 153 2.79 -9.21 -17.79
N SER A 154 3.87 -9.12 -18.57
CA SER A 154 4.90 -8.08 -18.43
C SER A 154 4.95 -7.18 -19.66
N ILE A 155 5.17 -5.89 -19.48
CA ILE A 155 5.45 -4.98 -20.60
C ILE A 155 6.94 -5.00 -20.93
N GLU A 156 7.28 -4.97 -22.21
CA GLU A 156 8.68 -4.99 -22.72
C GLU A 156 9.13 -3.60 -23.22
N ASP A 157 8.19 -2.66 -23.32
CA ASP A 157 8.44 -1.27 -23.68
C ASP A 157 7.45 -0.31 -23.01
N LYS A 158 7.51 0.97 -23.37
CA LYS A 158 6.60 1.98 -22.86
C LYS A 158 5.15 1.58 -23.16
N PHE A 159 4.36 1.42 -22.11
CA PHE A 159 2.97 0.99 -22.20
C PHE A 159 2.00 2.15 -21.93
N LYS A 160 0.91 2.21 -22.72
CA LYS A 160 -0.11 3.28 -22.63
C LYS A 160 -1.53 2.74 -22.69
N ILE A 161 -2.35 3.19 -21.75
CA ILE A 161 -3.81 3.01 -21.77
C ILE A 161 -4.47 4.29 -22.29
N ASN A 162 -5.62 4.15 -22.93
CA ASN A 162 -6.46 5.27 -23.33
C ASN A 162 -7.14 5.92 -22.11
N ALA A 163 -7.29 7.25 -22.12
CA ALA A 163 -7.96 8.00 -21.05
C ALA A 163 -9.42 7.56 -20.78
N SER A 164 -10.12 7.01 -21.78
CA SER A 164 -11.48 6.46 -21.62
C SER A 164 -11.49 4.95 -21.36
N GLY A 165 -10.30 4.38 -21.24
CA GLY A 165 -10.01 2.96 -21.10
C GLY A 165 -9.94 2.47 -19.67
N THR A 166 -9.73 1.17 -19.53
CA THR A 166 -9.47 0.54 -18.23
C THR A 166 -8.36 -0.49 -18.34
N LEU A 167 -7.43 -0.47 -17.38
CA LEU A 167 -6.58 -1.61 -17.03
C LEU A 167 -7.26 -2.37 -15.90
N THR A 168 -7.61 -3.64 -16.14
CA THR A 168 -8.13 -4.55 -15.12
C THR A 168 -7.09 -5.63 -14.84
N ILE A 169 -6.78 -5.87 -13.57
CA ILE A 169 -5.93 -6.97 -13.11
C ILE A 169 -6.83 -7.89 -12.27
N ASP A 170 -7.03 -9.11 -12.75
CA ASP A 170 -7.89 -10.08 -12.07
C ASP A 170 -7.25 -10.58 -10.76
N GLU A 171 -8.08 -11.13 -9.89
CA GLU A 171 -7.62 -11.74 -8.63
C GLU A 171 -6.57 -12.83 -8.91
N ASN A 172 -5.44 -12.77 -8.20
CA ASN A 172 -4.27 -13.64 -8.37
C ASN A 172 -3.50 -13.47 -9.69
N ALA A 173 -3.83 -12.49 -10.55
CA ALA A 173 -3.02 -12.16 -11.71
C ALA A 173 -1.93 -11.13 -11.34
N THR A 174 -0.79 -11.19 -12.03
CA THR A 174 0.31 -10.23 -11.87
C THR A 174 0.54 -9.47 -13.17
N PHE A 175 0.36 -8.16 -13.15
CA PHE A 175 0.74 -7.26 -14.24
C PHE A 175 2.03 -6.53 -13.87
N ALA A 176 3.10 -6.75 -14.62
CA ALA A 176 4.43 -6.23 -14.30
C ALA A 176 4.88 -5.16 -15.28
N THR A 177 5.39 -4.05 -14.77
CA THR A 177 6.07 -3.02 -15.58
C THR A 177 7.44 -3.50 -16.08
N ALA A 178 8.06 -4.46 -15.37
CA ALA A 178 9.38 -5.00 -15.67
C ALA A 178 10.47 -3.93 -15.88
N GLY A 179 10.36 -2.78 -15.22
CA GLY A 179 11.30 -1.67 -15.36
C GLY A 179 10.99 -0.69 -16.52
N ASN A 180 9.91 -0.90 -17.25
CA ASN A 180 9.51 -0.04 -18.36
C ASN A 180 8.51 1.05 -17.94
N GLU A 181 8.48 2.14 -18.73
CA GLU A 181 7.58 3.27 -18.49
C GLU A 181 6.10 2.86 -18.62
N PHE A 182 5.31 3.14 -17.59
CA PHE A 182 3.86 2.95 -17.58
C PHE A 182 3.16 4.30 -17.57
N ASN A 183 2.15 4.46 -18.44
CA ASN A 183 1.34 5.66 -18.53
C ASN A 183 -0.14 5.30 -18.68
N ASP A 184 -0.92 5.61 -17.65
CA ASP A 184 -2.37 5.37 -17.64
C ASP A 184 -3.16 6.40 -18.48
N ASN A 185 -2.56 7.53 -18.86
CA ASN A 185 -3.21 8.68 -19.49
C ASN A 185 -4.55 9.07 -18.82
N ASP A 186 -4.61 9.08 -17.49
CA ASP A 186 -5.85 9.32 -16.72
C ASP A 186 -6.95 8.24 -16.94
N GLY A 187 -6.59 7.10 -17.52
CA GLY A 187 -7.44 5.92 -17.65
C GLY A 187 -7.78 5.30 -16.28
N THR A 188 -8.79 4.45 -16.26
CA THR A 188 -9.18 3.77 -15.01
C THR A 188 -8.30 2.56 -14.74
N ILE A 189 -7.88 2.36 -13.49
CA ILE A 189 -7.19 1.14 -13.06
C ILE A 189 -8.08 0.41 -12.06
N THR A 190 -8.37 -0.87 -12.35
CA THR A 190 -9.07 -1.79 -11.45
C THR A 190 -8.12 -2.92 -11.10
N ASN A 191 -7.47 -2.82 -9.95
CA ASN A 191 -6.49 -3.79 -9.49
C ASN A 191 -7.09 -4.71 -8.41
N ASN A 192 -7.41 -5.95 -8.78
CA ASN A 192 -7.82 -7.00 -7.83
C ASN A 192 -6.70 -8.04 -7.60
N GLY A 193 -5.57 -7.91 -8.31
CA GLY A 193 -4.42 -8.81 -8.24
C GLY A 193 -3.19 -8.07 -7.74
N THR A 194 -2.08 -8.23 -8.46
CA THR A 194 -0.80 -7.59 -8.16
C THR A 194 -0.37 -6.70 -9.32
N PHE A 195 -0.16 -5.41 -9.03
CA PHE A 195 0.62 -4.53 -9.89
C PHE A 195 2.08 -4.58 -9.45
N GLN A 196 2.99 -5.07 -10.29
CA GLN A 196 4.39 -5.27 -9.94
C GLN A 196 5.27 -4.22 -10.62
N ILE A 197 6.14 -3.56 -9.84
CA ILE A 197 7.06 -2.52 -10.29
C ILE A 197 8.49 -2.74 -9.78
N HIS A 198 9.47 -2.08 -10.38
CA HIS A 198 10.86 -2.05 -9.91
C HIS A 198 11.15 -0.90 -8.93
N GLY A 199 10.34 0.17 -8.99
CA GLY A 199 10.46 1.36 -8.13
C GLY A 199 11.39 2.45 -8.68
N ASP A 200 12.16 2.19 -9.74
CA ASP A 200 12.95 3.17 -10.48
C ASP A 200 12.41 3.46 -11.88
N GLU A 201 11.21 2.97 -12.20
CA GLU A 201 10.55 3.32 -13.45
C GLU A 201 10.21 4.80 -13.51
N THR A 202 10.22 5.33 -14.73
CA THR A 202 9.59 6.60 -15.01
C THR A 202 8.10 6.37 -15.19
N PHE A 203 7.26 6.99 -14.36
CA PHE A 203 5.83 7.13 -14.62
C PHE A 203 5.58 8.51 -15.22
N SER A 204 5.03 8.56 -16.43
CA SER A 204 4.68 9.82 -17.10
C SER A 204 3.31 10.36 -16.68
N THR A 205 2.64 9.66 -15.76
CA THR A 205 1.40 10.08 -15.12
C THR A 205 1.76 11.13 -14.06
N GLY A 206 0.88 12.11 -13.82
CA GLY A 206 1.19 13.19 -12.87
C GLY A 206 1.47 12.66 -11.46
N ASN A 207 0.52 11.89 -10.92
CA ASN A 207 0.67 11.16 -9.66
C ASN A 207 0.25 9.70 -9.94
N LEU A 208 1.11 8.74 -9.63
CA LEU A 208 0.80 7.33 -9.81
C LEU A 208 -0.21 6.89 -8.73
N SER A 209 -1.46 6.67 -9.13
CA SER A 209 -2.52 6.21 -8.24
C SER A 209 -2.94 4.79 -8.61
N ILE A 210 -2.27 3.79 -8.05
CA ILE A 210 -2.65 2.38 -8.21
C ILE A 210 -3.48 1.94 -6.99
N PRO A 211 -4.77 1.61 -7.17
CA PRO A 211 -5.56 1.03 -6.09
C PRO A 211 -5.08 -0.40 -5.78
N GLY A 212 -5.43 -0.92 -4.60
CA GLY A 212 -5.12 -2.28 -4.20
C GLY A 212 -3.63 -2.55 -3.99
N PHE A 213 -3.21 -3.78 -4.29
CA PHE A 213 -1.89 -4.27 -3.93
C PHE A 213 -0.83 -4.00 -5.02
N THR A 214 0.26 -3.36 -4.61
CA THR A 214 1.45 -3.10 -5.41
C THR A 214 2.65 -3.83 -4.81
N GLU A 215 3.34 -4.62 -5.62
CA GLU A 215 4.61 -5.27 -5.25
C GLU A 215 5.77 -4.52 -5.89
N VAL A 216 6.69 -4.03 -5.07
CA VAL A 216 7.95 -3.44 -5.52
C VAL A 216 9.04 -4.51 -5.42
N ILE A 217 9.52 -4.95 -6.58
CA ILE A 217 10.66 -5.86 -6.71
C ILE A 217 11.88 -5.07 -7.17
N ASP A 218 13.05 -5.65 -7.06
CA ASP A 218 14.31 -5.04 -7.47
C ASP A 218 15.25 -6.14 -7.96
N PRO A 219 15.39 -6.33 -9.28
CA PRO A 219 16.33 -7.30 -9.79
C PRO A 219 17.81 -6.88 -9.69
N ALA A 220 18.14 -5.61 -9.35
CA ALA A 220 19.48 -5.05 -9.58
C ALA A 220 20.07 -4.06 -8.53
N GLY A 221 19.38 -3.72 -7.44
CA GLY A 221 19.82 -2.76 -6.42
C GLY A 221 19.19 -1.37 -6.57
N CYS A 222 17.89 -1.32 -6.81
CA CYS A 222 17.07 -0.15 -7.10
C CYS A 222 17.13 0.91 -5.98
N THR A 223 17.27 2.16 -6.40
CA THR A 223 16.91 3.31 -5.58
C THR A 223 15.50 3.70 -6.00
N ILE A 224 14.55 3.70 -5.07
CA ILE A 224 13.18 4.10 -5.35
C ILE A 224 13.24 5.57 -5.76
N THR A 225 12.86 5.87 -7.01
CA THR A 225 13.01 7.22 -7.59
C THR A 225 11.75 7.94 -7.98
N THR A 226 10.61 7.34 -7.71
CA THR A 226 9.31 7.87 -8.09
C THR A 226 8.41 8.03 -6.88
N ASP A 227 7.47 8.99 -7.01
CA ASP A 227 6.36 9.24 -6.10
C ASP A 227 5.51 7.96 -5.97
N ILE A 228 6.00 7.00 -5.17
CA ILE A 228 5.18 5.91 -4.60
C ILE A 228 4.15 6.48 -3.60
N GLY A 229 4.18 7.80 -3.40
CA GLY A 229 3.13 8.59 -2.79
C GLY A 229 1.79 8.35 -3.51
N GLY A 230 0.81 7.86 -2.77
CA GLY A 230 -0.53 7.58 -3.31
C GLY A 230 -0.82 6.12 -3.64
N LEU A 231 0.17 5.23 -3.60
CA LEU A 231 -0.08 3.79 -3.64
C LEU A 231 -0.93 3.37 -2.42
N GLU A 232 -1.79 2.37 -2.60
CA GLU A 232 -2.56 1.79 -1.49
C GLU A 232 -1.69 0.80 -0.71
N ASP A 233 -1.77 -0.49 -0.99
CA ASP A 233 -0.97 -1.48 -0.25
C ASP A 233 0.35 -1.75 -0.98
N VAL A 234 1.47 -1.65 -0.26
CA VAL A 234 2.81 -1.76 -0.84
C VAL A 234 3.62 -2.86 -0.15
N GLU A 235 4.12 -3.82 -0.91
CA GLU A 235 5.11 -4.79 -0.44
C GLU A 235 6.46 -4.58 -1.14
N PHE A 236 7.53 -4.41 -0.35
CA PHE A 236 8.90 -4.44 -0.85
C PHE A 236 9.43 -5.87 -0.77
N ASN A 237 9.53 -6.54 -1.92
CA ASN A 237 9.82 -7.97 -1.98
C ASN A 237 10.98 -8.29 -2.92
N SER A 238 12.21 -8.22 -2.42
CA SER A 238 13.38 -8.70 -3.16
C SER A 238 14.46 -9.23 -2.24
N SER A 239 14.52 -10.56 -2.19
CA SER A 239 15.44 -11.29 -1.34
C SER A 239 16.90 -10.93 -1.62
N GLY A 240 17.60 -10.47 -0.59
CA GLY A 240 19.01 -10.06 -0.66
C GLY A 240 19.23 -8.62 -1.13
N GLN A 241 18.16 -7.89 -1.46
CA GLN A 241 18.24 -6.56 -2.04
C GLN A 241 17.96 -5.46 -1.00
N THR A 242 18.33 -4.23 -1.35
CA THR A 242 18.09 -3.04 -0.53
C THR A 242 17.30 -2.02 -1.34
N PHE A 243 16.10 -1.72 -0.87
CA PHE A 243 15.31 -0.58 -1.33
C PHE A 243 15.72 0.67 -0.56
N SER A 244 16.13 1.71 -1.27
CA SER A 244 16.45 3.02 -0.67
C SER A 244 15.58 4.11 -1.25
N LEU A 245 14.99 4.95 -0.38
CA LEU A 245 14.30 6.17 -0.83
C LEU A 245 15.30 7.18 -1.41
N ASN A 246 14.89 7.93 -2.43
CA ASN A 246 15.64 9.07 -2.97
C ASN A 246 14.94 10.44 -2.80
N GLU A 247 13.73 10.43 -2.26
CA GLU A 247 12.86 11.59 -2.08
C GLU A 247 11.90 11.35 -0.91
N ASP A 248 11.32 12.44 -0.40
CA ASP A 248 10.35 12.38 0.69
C ASP A 248 9.04 11.77 0.18
N ILE A 249 8.49 10.81 0.93
CA ILE A 249 7.23 10.13 0.59
C ILE A 249 6.12 10.68 1.47
N ASP A 250 5.30 11.56 0.88
CA ASP A 250 4.23 12.28 1.58
C ASP A 250 3.18 11.36 2.20
N TYR A 251 2.79 10.25 1.53
CA TYR A 251 1.91 9.23 2.08
C TYR A 251 1.90 7.95 1.23
N ILE A 252 2.02 6.79 1.87
CA ILE A 252 1.45 5.54 1.35
C ILE A 252 0.04 5.42 1.95
N THR A 253 -0.99 5.28 1.10
CA THR A 253 -2.40 5.33 1.52
C THR A 253 -2.89 4.04 2.15
N GLY A 254 -2.19 2.92 1.95
CA GLY A 254 -2.47 1.61 2.52
C GLY A 254 -1.36 1.08 3.42
N ASP A 255 -1.32 -0.24 3.55
CA ASP A 255 -0.37 -0.94 4.41
C ASP A 255 1.01 -1.05 3.74
N ILE A 256 2.07 -1.11 4.54
CA ILE A 256 3.45 -1.27 4.07
C ILE A 256 4.01 -2.59 4.61
N THR A 257 4.56 -3.41 3.74
CA THR A 257 5.23 -4.67 4.11
C THR A 257 6.66 -4.72 3.57
N ILE A 258 7.63 -5.06 4.41
CA ILE A 258 8.99 -5.42 3.99
C ILE A 258 9.11 -6.93 4.05
N ALA A 259 9.33 -7.59 2.91
CA ALA A 259 9.40 -9.04 2.85
C ALA A 259 10.69 -9.61 3.48
N VAL A 260 10.68 -10.91 3.73
CA VAL A 260 11.83 -11.64 4.30
C VAL A 260 13.09 -11.50 3.44
N ASN A 261 14.23 -11.29 4.10
CA ASN A 261 15.52 -11.03 3.45
C ASN A 261 15.56 -9.79 2.54
N THR A 262 14.55 -8.92 2.56
CA THR A 262 14.59 -7.60 1.92
C THR A 262 15.11 -6.57 2.93
N THR A 263 15.93 -5.62 2.49
CA THR A 263 16.33 -4.47 3.31
C THR A 263 15.61 -3.21 2.85
N PHE A 264 15.01 -2.46 3.78
CA PHE A 264 14.44 -1.15 3.52
C PHE A 264 15.28 -0.05 4.18
N ASN A 265 15.54 1.02 3.44
CA ASN A 265 16.36 2.16 3.87
C ASN A 265 15.70 3.49 3.52
N MET A 266 15.21 4.20 4.53
CA MET A 266 14.67 5.55 4.33
C MET A 266 15.74 6.57 3.95
N GLY A 267 17.02 6.28 4.18
CA GLY A 267 18.10 7.25 3.95
C GLY A 267 17.85 8.53 4.77
N ALA A 268 17.92 9.68 4.10
CA ALA A 268 17.69 10.99 4.70
C ALA A 268 16.28 11.53 4.45
N PHE A 269 15.38 10.71 3.91
CA PHE A 269 14.07 11.13 3.42
C PHE A 269 12.94 10.75 4.38
N ASP A 270 11.89 11.55 4.36
CA ASP A 270 10.71 11.36 5.19
C ASP A 270 9.77 10.29 4.62
N LEU A 271 9.04 9.60 5.49
CA LEU A 271 8.00 8.63 5.11
C LEU A 271 6.80 8.79 6.03
N THR A 272 5.62 8.96 5.45
CA THR A 272 4.37 9.03 6.20
C THR A 272 3.50 7.80 5.96
N LEU A 273 3.05 7.18 7.05
CA LEU A 273 2.04 6.14 7.05
C LEU A 273 0.66 6.77 7.28
N ALA A 274 -0.31 6.45 6.40
CA ALA A 274 -1.68 6.94 6.50
C ALA A 274 -2.42 6.42 7.75
N ASP A 275 -3.52 7.09 8.11
CA ASP A 275 -4.36 6.71 9.25
C ASP A 275 -4.98 5.31 9.08
N ARG A 276 -4.97 4.55 10.19
CA ARG A 276 -5.47 3.18 10.34
C ARG A 276 -4.72 2.16 9.50
N LYS A 277 -3.42 2.35 9.30
CA LYS A 277 -2.57 1.46 8.49
C LYS A 277 -1.53 0.71 9.31
N THR A 278 -1.02 -0.35 8.69
CA THR A 278 -0.07 -1.29 9.28
C THR A 278 1.26 -1.21 8.55
N MET A 279 2.35 -1.17 9.33
CA MET A 279 3.72 -1.33 8.87
C MET A 279 4.22 -2.69 9.36
N THR A 280 4.49 -3.61 8.45
CA THR A 280 5.00 -4.96 8.78
C THR A 280 6.44 -5.10 8.27
N ASN A 281 7.40 -5.33 9.16
CA ASN A 281 8.79 -5.59 8.77
C ASN A 281 9.14 -7.09 8.94
N GLU A 282 9.05 -7.91 7.90
CA GLU A 282 9.57 -9.29 7.94
C GLU A 282 11.04 -9.38 7.47
N GLY A 283 11.63 -8.24 7.08
CA GLY A 283 12.98 -8.11 6.57
C GLY A 283 13.91 -7.34 7.51
N ILE A 284 14.78 -6.51 6.93
CA ILE A 284 15.72 -5.65 7.64
C ILE A 284 15.29 -4.19 7.45
N TRP A 285 14.91 -3.55 8.54
CA TRP A 285 14.76 -2.10 8.58
C TRP A 285 16.10 -1.46 8.93
N SER A 286 16.77 -0.90 7.94
CA SER A 286 18.14 -0.39 8.12
C SER A 286 18.17 0.94 8.88
N VAL A 287 19.33 1.25 9.46
CA VAL A 287 19.55 2.51 10.18
C VAL A 287 19.47 3.67 9.17
N PRO A 288 18.50 4.58 9.30
CA PRO A 288 18.38 5.70 8.37
C PRO A 288 19.51 6.72 8.61
N SER A 289 19.75 7.56 7.61
CA SER A 289 20.64 8.71 7.76
C SER A 289 19.99 9.76 8.67
N SER A 290 20.81 10.53 9.39
CA SER A 290 20.31 11.59 10.28
C SER A 290 19.46 12.59 9.50
N GLY A 291 18.26 12.88 10.00
CA GLY A 291 17.39 13.92 9.46
C GLY A 291 16.01 13.43 9.05
N SER A 292 15.90 12.18 8.58
CA SER A 292 14.63 11.58 8.16
C SER A 292 13.64 11.44 9.30
N GLN A 293 12.37 11.58 8.98
CA GLN A 293 11.24 11.44 9.88
C GLN A 293 10.25 10.41 9.36
N PHE A 294 9.94 9.43 10.22
CA PHE A 294 8.78 8.57 10.04
C PHE A 294 7.58 9.19 10.74
N THR A 295 6.49 9.40 10.00
CA THR A 295 5.28 10.09 10.48
C THR A 295 4.07 9.16 10.46
N CYS A 296 3.37 9.04 11.58
CA CYS A 296 2.03 8.43 11.61
C CYS A 296 0.98 9.54 11.50
N SER A 297 0.14 9.53 10.45
CA SER A 297 -0.95 10.51 10.30
C SER A 297 -2.14 10.29 11.24
N GLY A 298 -2.20 9.13 11.89
CA GLY A 298 -3.24 8.77 12.83
C GLY A 298 -2.97 7.42 13.47
N ASN A 299 -3.99 6.57 13.53
CA ASN A 299 -3.87 5.21 14.04
C ASN A 299 -2.84 4.42 13.22
N ALA A 300 -1.93 3.73 13.88
CA ALA A 300 -0.90 2.94 13.21
C ALA A 300 -0.60 1.66 13.99
N THR A 301 -0.29 0.58 13.26
CA THR A 301 0.15 -0.69 13.85
C THR A 301 1.49 -1.09 13.26
N PHE A 302 2.45 -1.47 14.10
CA PHE A 302 3.78 -1.93 13.70
C PHE A 302 3.94 -3.41 14.04
N LEU A 303 4.21 -4.25 13.05
CA LEU A 303 4.38 -5.70 13.17
C LEU A 303 5.74 -6.16 12.61
N GLY A 304 6.04 -7.46 12.74
CA GLY A 304 7.25 -8.08 12.20
C GLY A 304 8.44 -8.09 13.17
N GLU A 305 9.62 -7.70 12.70
CA GLU A 305 10.91 -7.63 13.40
C GLU A 305 11.18 -6.21 13.91
N ASP A 306 12.33 -6.00 14.56
CA ASP A 306 12.77 -4.70 15.07
C ASP A 306 12.82 -3.63 13.96
N MET A 307 12.54 -2.37 14.33
CA MET A 307 12.59 -1.22 13.44
C MET A 307 13.43 -0.09 14.02
N ILE A 308 14.04 0.72 13.14
CA ILE A 308 14.94 1.81 13.52
C ILE A 308 14.57 3.09 12.78
N PHE A 309 14.38 4.17 13.52
CA PHE A 309 14.03 5.47 12.98
C PHE A 309 15.10 6.51 13.33
N SER A 310 15.24 7.53 12.47
CA SER A 310 15.98 8.75 12.80
C SER A 310 15.10 9.57 13.72
N LYS A 311 14.00 10.10 13.19
CA LYS A 311 12.93 10.72 13.96
C LYS A 311 11.66 9.91 13.85
N PHE A 312 10.94 9.78 14.96
CA PHE A 312 9.62 9.16 14.98
C PHE A 312 8.60 10.20 15.47
N TYR A 313 7.56 10.43 14.66
CA TYR A 313 6.56 11.45 14.89
C TYR A 313 5.15 10.85 14.84
N ALA A 314 4.41 10.94 15.94
CA ALA A 314 3.00 10.62 15.99
C ALA A 314 2.29 11.64 16.88
N VAL A 315 1.68 12.66 16.26
CA VAL A 315 0.89 13.67 16.96
C VAL A 315 -0.50 13.71 16.36
N SER A 316 -1.52 13.55 17.19
CA SER A 316 -2.91 13.60 16.77
C SER A 316 -3.74 14.50 17.66
N ALA A 317 -4.74 15.15 17.07
CA ALA A 317 -5.80 15.84 17.81
C ALA A 317 -7.00 14.93 18.10
N ASN A 318 -6.94 13.67 17.64
CA ASN A 318 -7.95 12.65 17.85
C ASN A 318 -7.46 11.63 18.90
N THR A 319 -8.38 10.80 19.40
CA THR A 319 -8.06 9.65 20.27
C THR A 319 -7.46 8.50 19.46
N ASP A 320 -6.34 8.75 18.78
CA ASP A 320 -5.67 7.76 17.94
C ASP A 320 -4.84 6.79 18.76
N THR A 321 -4.59 5.62 18.19
CA THR A 321 -3.82 4.54 18.81
C THR A 321 -2.62 4.16 17.95
N ILE A 322 -1.44 4.16 18.57
CA ILE A 322 -0.22 3.58 18.02
C ILE A 322 0.04 2.24 18.71
N ILE A 323 0.08 1.18 17.91
CA ILE A 323 0.27 -0.19 18.37
C ILE A 323 1.65 -0.67 17.93
N PHE A 324 2.47 -1.07 18.89
CA PHE A 324 3.78 -1.67 18.63
C PHE A 324 3.73 -3.18 18.88
N LYS A 325 4.44 -3.97 18.09
CA LYS A 325 4.55 -5.40 18.33
C LYS A 325 5.30 -5.68 19.62
N GLY A 326 4.69 -6.48 20.49
CA GLY A 326 5.31 -6.91 21.73
C GLY A 326 6.62 -7.68 21.47
N THR A 327 7.56 -7.61 22.42
CA THR A 327 8.94 -8.17 22.37
C THR A 327 9.91 -7.49 21.42
N ASN A 328 9.44 -6.66 20.49
CA ASN A 328 10.30 -5.94 19.57
C ASN A 328 10.89 -4.68 20.19
N ALA A 329 12.03 -4.27 19.64
CA ALA A 329 12.68 -3.00 19.91
C ALA A 329 12.50 -2.02 18.73
N TYR A 330 12.13 -0.80 19.08
CA TYR A 330 11.99 0.34 18.19
C TYR A 330 13.04 1.37 18.59
N THR A 331 14.12 1.48 17.81
CA THR A 331 15.22 2.39 18.13
C THR A 331 15.02 3.74 17.44
N ILE A 332 15.08 4.83 18.20
CA ILE A 332 14.98 6.20 17.68
C ILE A 332 16.32 6.88 17.91
N SER A 333 16.98 7.29 16.84
CA SER A 333 18.37 7.75 16.89
C SER A 333 18.55 9.27 16.98
N ASP A 334 17.49 10.06 16.72
CA ASP A 334 17.52 11.53 16.77
C ASP A 334 16.42 12.10 17.69
N SER A 335 15.15 12.02 17.30
CA SER A 335 14.07 12.60 18.10
C SER A 335 12.78 11.79 18.14
N LEU A 336 12.22 11.62 19.34
CA LEU A 336 10.91 11.03 19.57
C LEU A 336 9.87 12.11 19.87
N THR A 337 8.83 12.23 19.02
CA THR A 337 7.72 13.15 19.25
C THR A 337 6.41 12.37 19.25
N LEU A 338 5.74 12.32 20.40
CA LEU A 338 4.46 11.62 20.57
C LEU A 338 3.48 12.58 21.25
N GLY A 339 2.25 12.71 20.76
CA GLY A 339 1.30 13.46 21.56
C GLY A 339 -0.12 13.56 21.08
N GLY A 340 -0.98 13.88 22.04
CA GLY A 340 -2.40 14.13 21.85
C GLY A 340 -2.78 15.58 22.12
N ILE A 341 -4.04 15.78 22.46
CA ILE A 341 -4.57 16.99 23.08
C ILE A 341 -5.35 16.64 24.35
N ASP A 342 -5.70 17.65 25.15
CA ASP A 342 -6.57 17.47 26.31
C ASP A 342 -7.94 16.88 25.90
N GLY A 343 -8.29 15.72 26.48
CA GLY A 343 -9.49 14.93 26.11
C GLY A 343 -9.37 14.16 24.79
N GLY A 344 -8.23 14.25 24.10
CA GLY A 344 -7.89 13.56 22.86
C GLY A 344 -6.48 12.96 22.95
N GLU A 345 -6.18 12.27 24.05
CA GLU A 345 -4.84 11.75 24.30
C GLU A 345 -4.48 10.61 23.34
N LEU A 346 -3.24 10.59 22.89
CA LEU A 346 -2.70 9.51 22.05
C LEU A 346 -2.51 8.24 22.89
N LEU A 347 -3.11 7.12 22.47
CA LEU A 347 -2.87 5.83 23.09
C LEU A 347 -1.64 5.15 22.45
N ILE A 348 -0.69 4.74 23.26
CA ILE A 348 0.48 3.97 22.86
C ILE A 348 0.42 2.62 23.58
N THR A 349 0.34 1.54 22.82
CA THR A 349 0.15 0.19 23.39
C THR A 349 0.94 -0.88 22.64
N SER A 350 1.18 -2.02 23.28
CA SER A 350 1.56 -3.23 22.57
C SER A 350 0.34 -3.92 21.91
N ASP A 351 0.56 -4.71 20.86
CA ASP A 351 -0.46 -5.51 20.15
C ASP A 351 -0.90 -6.78 20.90
N GLU A 352 -0.11 -7.24 21.86
CA GLU A 352 -0.35 -8.49 22.59
C GLU A 352 -1.27 -8.29 23.84
N PRO A 353 -2.30 -9.14 24.04
CA PRO A 353 -3.28 -8.94 25.10
C PRO A 353 -2.77 -9.26 26.51
N LEU A 354 -3.01 -8.34 27.46
CA LEU A 354 -3.08 -8.36 28.94
C LEU A 354 -2.11 -9.26 29.76
N PHE A 355 -1.19 -10.03 29.16
CA PHE A 355 -0.24 -10.90 29.86
C PHE A 355 1.11 -11.10 29.17
N ARG A 356 1.38 -10.53 27.98
CA ARG A 356 2.52 -10.98 27.17
C ARG A 356 3.12 -9.84 26.36
N ALA A 357 4.45 -9.81 26.37
CA ALA A 357 5.31 -9.08 25.45
C ALA A 357 5.21 -7.54 25.47
N THR A 358 6.11 -6.90 26.23
CA THR A 358 6.34 -5.46 26.19
C THR A 358 7.07 -5.06 24.91
N ALA A 359 6.63 -4.00 24.25
CA ALA A 359 7.41 -3.35 23.20
C ALA A 359 8.40 -2.35 23.82
N ILE A 360 9.62 -2.25 23.28
CA ILE A 360 10.65 -1.36 23.80
C ILE A 360 10.90 -0.20 22.83
N ILE A 361 10.75 1.03 23.30
CA ILE A 361 11.21 2.24 22.61
C ILE A 361 12.58 2.60 23.18
N ASN A 362 13.63 2.50 22.36
CA ASN A 362 14.98 2.86 22.73
C ASN A 362 15.37 4.19 22.07
N ASN A 363 15.10 5.31 22.75
CA ASN A 363 15.40 6.65 22.24
C ASN A 363 16.85 7.06 22.56
N THR A 364 17.78 6.77 21.65
CA THR A 364 19.21 7.09 21.80
C THR A 364 19.57 8.51 21.35
N GLY A 365 18.63 9.24 20.75
CA GLY A 365 18.85 10.60 20.26
C GLY A 365 18.74 11.70 21.32
N ASP A 366 18.39 11.32 22.55
CA ASP A 366 18.16 12.18 23.75
C ASP A 366 17.06 13.24 23.61
N THR A 367 16.70 13.66 22.40
CA THR A 367 15.62 14.62 22.15
C THR A 367 14.28 13.91 22.19
N GLN A 368 13.39 14.41 23.04
CA GLN A 368 12.04 13.87 23.17
C GLN A 368 11.03 14.96 23.51
N SER A 369 9.84 14.86 22.93
CA SER A 369 8.68 15.71 23.21
C SER A 369 7.44 14.83 23.28
N ILE A 370 7.05 14.44 24.50
CA ILE A 370 5.85 13.64 24.74
C ILE A 370 4.86 14.42 25.59
N ASP A 371 3.66 14.64 25.06
CA ASP A 371 2.59 15.38 25.75
C ASP A 371 1.21 14.76 25.46
N TYR A 372 0.31 14.70 26.44
CA TYR A 372 -1.03 14.11 26.28
C TYR A 372 -1.03 12.68 25.70
N ALA A 373 -0.24 11.79 26.30
CA ALA A 373 -0.15 10.38 25.91
C ALA A 373 -0.60 9.43 27.03
N LYS A 374 -1.26 8.34 26.64
CA LYS A 374 -1.63 7.20 27.48
C LYS A 374 -0.79 6.01 27.07
N VAL A 375 -0.10 5.37 28.02
CA VAL A 375 0.84 4.28 27.70
C VAL A 375 0.47 2.97 28.41
N TYR A 376 0.49 1.87 27.67
CA TYR A 376 0.23 0.52 28.19
C TYR A 376 1.18 -0.52 27.57
N ASP A 377 1.99 -1.20 28.39
CA ASP A 377 2.92 -2.26 27.95
C ASP A 377 3.91 -1.86 26.82
N VAL A 378 4.25 -0.57 26.76
CA VAL A 378 5.35 -0.03 25.96
C VAL A 378 6.32 0.67 26.90
N ASN A 379 7.60 0.32 26.86
CA ASN A 379 8.58 0.81 27.84
C ASN A 379 9.79 1.48 27.18
N GLY A 380 10.47 2.35 27.93
CA GLY A 380 11.81 2.84 27.59
C GLY A 380 12.90 1.80 27.89
N THR A 381 14.14 2.27 28.06
CA THR A 381 15.26 1.47 28.57
C THR A 381 15.87 2.10 29.82
N GLU A 382 16.69 1.35 30.58
CA GLU A 382 17.38 1.88 31.77
C GLU A 382 18.30 3.05 31.45
N ASP A 383 18.99 2.99 30.31
CA ASP A 383 19.90 4.06 29.86
C ASP A 383 19.15 5.22 29.19
N HIS A 384 17.96 4.97 28.63
CA HIS A 384 17.16 5.95 27.90
C HIS A 384 15.70 5.94 28.38
N HIS A 385 15.45 6.70 29.45
CA HIS A 385 14.11 6.95 29.97
C HIS A 385 13.30 7.87 29.06
N ILE A 386 11.98 7.66 29.03
CA ILE A 386 11.05 8.48 28.25
C ILE A 386 10.34 9.46 29.18
N ALA A 387 10.66 10.75 29.05
CA ALA A 387 10.02 11.80 29.82
C ALA A 387 8.76 12.33 29.12
N ALA A 388 7.65 12.41 29.85
CA ALA A 388 6.37 12.83 29.30
C ALA A 388 5.65 13.83 30.21
N THR A 389 4.98 14.82 29.64
CA THR A 389 4.11 15.76 30.36
C THR A 389 2.65 15.49 30.06
N ASN A 390 1.74 15.86 30.97
CA ASN A 390 0.28 15.66 30.81
C ASN A 390 -0.09 14.24 30.33
N SER A 391 0.70 13.24 30.73
CA SER A 391 0.68 11.88 30.18
C SER A 391 0.68 10.89 31.33
N TRP A 392 0.13 9.69 31.11
CA TRP A 392 0.02 8.71 32.17
C TRP A 392 0.08 7.27 31.68
N SER A 393 0.52 6.40 32.59
CA SER A 393 0.45 4.95 32.39
C SER A 393 -0.94 4.42 32.73
N LEU A 394 -1.47 3.57 31.84
CA LEU A 394 -2.65 2.73 32.05
C LEU A 394 -2.31 1.42 32.80
N GLY A 395 -1.08 1.28 33.30
CA GLY A 395 -0.53 0.05 33.87
C GLY A 395 0.39 -0.67 32.89
N GLY A 396 0.63 -1.96 33.16
CA GLY A 396 1.59 -2.75 32.39
C GLY A 396 3.05 -2.40 32.71
N THR A 397 3.95 -2.75 31.81
CA THR A 397 5.39 -2.48 31.94
C THR A 397 5.72 -1.10 31.36
N THR A 398 5.82 -0.10 32.23
CA THR A 398 6.14 1.30 31.91
C THR A 398 7.24 1.86 32.83
N ASN A 399 8.13 0.99 33.31
CA ASN A 399 9.09 1.29 34.39
C ASN A 399 10.11 2.39 34.05
N TYR A 400 10.38 2.64 32.77
CA TYR A 400 11.34 3.63 32.29
C TYR A 400 10.65 4.83 31.63
N TRP A 401 9.40 5.07 32.03
CA TRP A 401 8.70 6.31 31.74
C TRP A 401 8.76 7.23 32.95
N ASP A 402 9.20 8.47 32.73
CA ASP A 402 9.17 9.53 33.72
C ASP A 402 7.95 10.43 33.43
N PHE A 403 6.80 10.05 34.00
CA PHE A 403 5.58 10.85 33.91
C PHE A 403 5.69 12.09 34.81
N GLY A 404 5.61 13.27 34.20
CA GLY A 404 5.55 14.53 34.92
C GLY A 404 4.28 14.66 35.77
N ALA A 405 4.37 15.45 36.85
CA ALA A 405 3.25 15.69 37.75
C ALA A 405 2.03 16.25 37.01
N MET A 406 0.89 15.59 37.15
CA MET A 406 -0.40 16.04 36.58
C MET A 406 -1.29 16.67 37.64
N LEU A 407 -2.30 17.43 37.23
CA LEU A 407 -3.37 17.90 38.11
C LEU A 407 -4.60 17.00 37.94
N TYR A 408 -5.08 16.43 39.04
CA TYR A 408 -6.29 15.62 39.09
C TYR A 408 -7.41 16.36 39.77
N THR A 409 -8.58 16.42 39.12
CA THR A 409 -9.74 17.16 39.63
C THR A 409 -10.73 16.23 40.30
N PHE A 410 -11.16 16.56 41.52
CA PHE A 410 -12.18 15.85 42.27
C PHE A 410 -13.46 16.70 42.33
N THR A 411 -14.56 16.18 41.80
CA THR A 411 -15.78 16.98 41.51
C THR A 411 -17.02 16.53 42.29
N GLY A 412 -16.94 15.40 43.01
CA GLY A 412 -18.09 14.74 43.65
C GLY A 412 -17.97 14.52 45.16
N THR A 413 -18.60 13.47 45.68
CA THR A 413 -18.40 13.00 47.06
C THR A 413 -18.05 11.53 47.02
N GLY A 414 -16.91 11.16 47.60
CA GLY A 414 -16.42 9.79 47.48
C GLY A 414 -15.06 9.58 48.13
N ILE A 415 -14.53 8.38 47.94
CA ILE A 415 -13.22 7.97 48.46
C ILE A 415 -12.12 8.23 47.45
N TRP A 416 -10.90 8.45 47.95
CA TRP A 416 -9.70 8.68 47.12
C TRP A 416 -9.42 7.52 46.15
N ASP A 417 -9.51 6.28 46.62
CA ASP A 417 -9.06 5.11 45.85
C ASP A 417 -10.05 4.62 44.78
N ASP A 418 -11.19 5.29 44.61
CA ASP A 418 -12.13 4.99 43.53
C ASP A 418 -11.83 5.89 42.32
N PRO A 419 -11.32 5.33 41.20
CA PRO A 419 -10.95 6.10 40.02
C PRO A 419 -12.08 6.98 39.49
N SER A 420 -13.34 6.51 39.59
CA SER A 420 -14.51 7.21 39.03
C SER A 420 -14.88 8.51 39.74
N ASN A 421 -14.25 8.80 40.89
CA ASN A 421 -14.42 10.07 41.58
C ASN A 421 -13.47 11.17 41.07
N TRP A 422 -12.48 10.81 40.25
CA TRP A 422 -11.55 11.74 39.63
C TRP A 422 -11.98 12.00 38.18
N GLU A 423 -11.89 13.24 37.72
CA GLU A 423 -12.26 13.62 36.35
C GLU A 423 -11.53 12.80 35.28
N GLN A 424 -10.29 12.38 35.59
CA GLN A 424 -9.45 11.58 34.71
C GLN A 424 -9.74 10.06 34.79
N ASP A 425 -10.77 9.63 35.53
CA ASP A 425 -11.12 8.23 35.80
C ASP A 425 -9.92 7.39 36.30
N ARG A 426 -9.01 8.02 37.07
CA ARG A 426 -7.75 7.45 37.56
C ARG A 426 -7.36 8.06 38.90
N VAL A 427 -6.81 7.23 39.78
CA VAL A 427 -6.31 7.66 41.10
C VAL A 427 -4.96 8.39 40.92
N PRO A 428 -4.76 9.57 41.54
CA PRO A 428 -3.50 10.31 41.47
C PRO A 428 -2.34 9.52 42.09
N ALA A 429 -1.16 9.59 41.47
CA ALA A 429 0.08 9.09 42.03
C ALA A 429 0.69 10.09 43.04
N GLU A 430 1.69 9.66 43.81
CA GLU A 430 2.30 10.50 44.86
C GLU A 430 3.03 11.75 44.35
N THR A 431 3.39 11.77 43.07
CA THR A 431 4.01 12.90 42.37
C THR A 431 3.00 13.89 41.81
N ASP A 432 1.73 13.51 41.75
CA ASP A 432 0.67 14.31 41.14
C ASP A 432 0.13 15.37 42.10
N ASN A 433 -0.62 16.30 41.52
CA ASN A 433 -1.33 17.35 42.21
C ASN A 433 -2.82 17.02 42.20
N ILE A 434 -3.55 17.48 43.21
CA ILE A 434 -5.01 17.36 43.23
C ILE A 434 -5.66 18.72 43.40
N GLN A 435 -6.86 18.84 42.85
CA GLN A 435 -7.81 19.88 43.16
C GLN A 435 -9.12 19.26 43.64
N VAL A 436 -9.61 19.67 44.81
CA VAL A 436 -10.95 19.31 45.30
C VAL A 436 -11.85 20.52 45.09
N LEU A 437 -12.75 20.45 44.11
CA LEU A 437 -13.58 21.60 43.74
C LEU A 437 -14.58 21.97 44.84
N SER A 438 -15.04 23.23 44.81
CA SER A 438 -16.08 23.70 45.72
C SER A 438 -17.34 22.84 45.65
N GLY A 439 -17.86 22.44 46.81
CA GLY A 439 -19.03 21.55 46.93
C GLY A 439 -18.71 20.06 46.84
N ALA A 440 -17.47 19.68 46.53
CA ALA A 440 -16.99 18.30 46.57
C ALA A 440 -16.58 17.88 48.00
N SER A 441 -16.57 16.58 48.27
CA SER A 441 -16.14 16.00 49.55
C SER A 441 -15.31 14.73 49.33
N LEU A 442 -13.99 14.86 49.44
CA LEU A 442 -13.01 13.79 49.27
C LEU A 442 -12.69 13.13 50.61
N ILE A 443 -12.84 11.80 50.68
CA ILE A 443 -12.55 10.99 51.86
C ILE A 443 -11.26 10.20 51.61
N ILE A 444 -10.25 10.38 52.46
CA ILE A 444 -9.06 9.53 52.49
C ILE A 444 -9.42 8.20 53.14
N ASN A 445 -9.16 7.10 52.43
CA ASN A 445 -9.49 5.74 52.86
C ASN A 445 -8.23 4.86 52.94
N GLY A 446 -7.26 5.31 53.73
CA GLY A 446 -5.92 4.74 53.90
C GLY A 446 -4.84 5.78 53.64
N ASN A 447 -3.65 5.60 54.22
CA ASN A 447 -2.55 6.57 54.11
C ASN A 447 -2.23 6.96 52.65
N LYS A 448 -2.03 8.26 52.42
CA LYS A 448 -1.71 8.85 51.11
C LYS A 448 -0.51 9.78 51.18
N THR A 449 0.20 9.87 50.06
CA THR A 449 1.23 10.87 49.79
C THR A 449 0.87 11.53 48.47
N ILE A 450 1.06 12.84 48.36
CA ILE A 450 0.75 13.63 47.15
C ILE A 450 1.73 14.80 47.03
N ASN A 451 1.85 15.40 45.84
CA ASN A 451 2.72 16.54 45.62
C ASN A 451 2.06 17.84 46.11
N ASN A 452 1.11 18.40 45.36
CA ASN A 452 0.38 19.60 45.76
C ASN A 452 -1.11 19.30 45.99
N ILE A 453 -1.74 20.04 46.90
CA ILE A 453 -3.20 20.02 47.07
C ILE A 453 -3.78 21.44 46.96
N ASP A 454 -4.90 21.56 46.26
CA ASP A 454 -5.77 22.73 46.24
C ASP A 454 -7.18 22.31 46.67
N ILE A 455 -7.63 22.79 47.83
CA ILE A 455 -8.87 22.34 48.47
C ILE A 455 -9.88 23.49 48.54
N GLU A 456 -10.78 23.54 47.55
CA GLU A 456 -11.93 24.44 47.52
C GLU A 456 -13.20 23.81 48.14
N GLY A 457 -13.23 22.47 48.27
CA GLY A 457 -14.30 21.71 48.92
C GLY A 457 -13.88 21.11 50.27
N ILE A 458 -14.42 19.94 50.61
CA ILE A 458 -14.15 19.25 51.88
C ILE A 458 -13.14 18.13 51.65
N LEU A 459 -12.10 18.06 52.49
CA LEU A 459 -11.19 16.91 52.59
C LEU A 459 -11.32 16.26 53.97
N ASP A 460 -11.77 15.01 54.04
CA ASP A 460 -11.84 14.24 55.29
C ASP A 460 -10.73 13.18 55.33
N ILE A 461 -9.79 13.37 56.24
CA ILE A 461 -8.64 12.46 56.43
C ILE A 461 -9.01 11.31 57.37
N GLY A 462 -10.08 11.45 58.19
CA GLY A 462 -10.42 10.46 59.20
C GLY A 462 -9.25 10.15 60.13
N GLY A 463 -8.96 8.87 60.34
CA GLY A 463 -7.83 8.39 61.16
C GLY A 463 -6.56 8.06 60.37
N ASP A 464 -6.53 8.35 59.06
CA ASP A 464 -5.41 8.03 58.18
C ASP A 464 -4.36 9.17 58.13
N THR A 465 -3.27 8.95 57.41
CA THR A 465 -2.22 9.96 57.19
C THR A 465 -2.26 10.48 55.75
N LEU A 466 -2.28 11.80 55.57
CA LEU A 466 -2.00 12.45 54.28
C LEU A 466 -0.68 13.21 54.37
N ILE A 467 0.27 12.88 53.50
CA ILE A 467 1.53 13.60 53.35
C ILE A 467 1.46 14.45 52.07
N VAL A 468 1.67 15.75 52.20
CA VAL A 468 1.77 16.68 51.06
C VAL A 468 3.22 17.14 50.96
N ASN A 469 3.90 16.76 49.88
CA ASN A 469 5.33 17.03 49.70
C ASN A 469 5.62 18.46 49.21
N GLY A 470 4.65 19.05 48.52
CA GLY A 470 4.70 20.39 47.96
C GLY A 470 3.80 21.37 48.71
N ASN A 471 3.13 22.23 47.95
CA ASN A 471 2.25 23.28 48.42
C ASN A 471 0.87 22.73 48.79
N SER A 472 0.26 23.37 49.79
CA SER A 472 -1.12 23.15 50.19
C SER A 472 -1.85 24.49 50.19
N ASP A 473 -2.89 24.60 49.37
CA ASP A 473 -3.86 25.68 49.42
C ASP A 473 -5.21 25.13 49.88
N VAL A 474 -5.86 25.82 50.82
CA VAL A 474 -7.10 25.35 51.46
C VAL A 474 -8.02 26.55 51.65
N SER A 475 -9.08 26.57 50.85
CA SER A 475 -10.10 27.63 50.85
C SER A 475 -11.34 27.29 51.67
N ASP A 476 -11.70 26.00 51.81
CA ASP A 476 -12.83 25.54 52.63
C ASP A 476 -12.35 24.78 53.89
N SER A 477 -12.48 23.46 53.94
CA SER A 477 -12.27 22.72 55.20
C SER A 477 -11.57 21.37 55.07
N ILE A 478 -10.68 21.10 56.03
CA ILE A 478 -10.06 19.79 56.26
C ILE A 478 -10.59 19.24 57.59
N HIS A 479 -11.15 18.03 57.56
CA HIS A 479 -11.55 17.29 58.74
C HIS A 479 -10.49 16.23 59.06
N VAL A 480 -10.01 16.22 60.31
CA VAL A 480 -9.07 15.21 60.82
C VAL A 480 -9.76 14.51 61.99
N GLY A 481 -10.00 13.21 61.83
CA GLY A 481 -10.55 12.35 62.87
C GLY A 481 -9.50 11.98 63.92
N THR A 482 -9.96 11.54 65.10
CA THR A 482 -9.10 11.10 66.21
C THR A 482 -8.90 9.59 66.23
#